data_AF-A0A418CSK9-F1
#
_entry.id   AF-A0A418CSK9-F1
#
_cell.length_a   1.000
_cell.length_b   1.000
_cell.length_c   1.000
_cell.angle_alpha   90.00
_cell.angle_beta   90.00
_cell.angle_gamma   90.00
#
_symmetry.space_group_name_H-M   'P 1'
#
loop_
_entity.id
_entity.type
_entity.pdbx_description
1 polymer ?
#
loop_
_entity_poly.entity_id
_entity_poly.type
_entity_poly.pdbx_seq_one_letter_code
_entity_poly.pdbx_strand_id
1 'polypeptide(L)'
;MDVTPPARPPGRPRLKEGPKKPPKKFRNVNVSFKKKQAVIDSFDEMGMAAALLKHFPHPLGPPLDTTRKKVYTWLKQHAHIKVKAEIHESEEQIAVWVHSMRKDGVPVTPQMIQIMTLGTAIDVGLDECAFVASWSWLEGFKRRFRLSLRARTRQGQDTQGDDDAALATFSARVAQVVRDNDIDVIYNSDQTGVNYEYLPTKTL
;
A
#
# COMPACT_ATOMS: atom_id res chain seq x y z
N MET A 1 15.50 4.15 49.13
CA MET A 1 15.78 5.50 48.61
C MET A 1 15.32 5.52 47.17
N ASP A 2 14.10 5.98 46.94
CA ASP A 2 13.50 6.04 45.61
C ASP A 2 13.88 7.39 44.99
N VAL A 3 14.66 7.36 43.90
CA VAL A 3 15.22 8.58 43.29
C VAL A 3 14.44 8.86 42.01
N THR A 4 13.42 9.68 42.11
CA THR A 4 12.64 10.14 40.96
C THR A 4 13.53 10.99 40.05
N PRO A 5 13.71 10.63 38.77
CA PRO A 5 14.54 11.42 37.86
C PRO A 5 13.92 12.82 37.63
N PRO A 6 14.74 13.89 37.53
CA PRO A 6 14.25 15.25 37.41
C PRO A 6 13.49 15.44 36.09
N ALA A 7 12.35 16.13 36.17
CA ALA A 7 11.53 16.46 35.02
C ALA A 7 12.31 17.30 34.00
N ARG A 8 12.18 16.97 32.72
CA ARG A 8 12.79 17.76 31.63
C ARG A 8 12.20 19.17 31.64
N PRO A 9 13.02 20.22 31.46
CA PRO A 9 12.51 21.59 31.40
C PRO A 9 11.51 21.71 30.25
N PRO A 10 10.39 22.42 30.45
CA PRO A 10 9.40 22.63 29.41
C PRO A 10 10.06 23.31 28.21
N GLY A 11 9.88 22.71 27.03
CA GLY A 11 10.37 23.27 25.77
C GLY A 11 9.79 24.66 25.50
N ARG A 12 10.47 25.43 24.65
CA ARG A 12 10.06 26.81 24.32
C ARG A 12 8.58 26.86 23.89
N PRO A 13 7.76 27.73 24.50
CA PRO A 13 6.36 27.90 24.12
C PRO A 13 6.24 28.24 22.63
N ARG A 14 5.30 27.58 21.95
CA ARG A 14 5.01 27.84 20.54
C ARG A 14 4.32 29.20 20.45
N LEU A 15 5.01 30.23 19.93
CA LEU A 15 4.45 31.57 19.72
C LEU A 15 3.22 31.44 18.78
N LYS A 16 2.02 31.61 19.33
CA LYS A 16 0.75 31.51 18.59
C LYS A 16 0.46 32.77 17.76
N GLU A 17 1.10 33.87 18.13
CA GLU A 17 0.87 35.19 17.55
C GLU A 17 2.11 35.61 16.75
N GLY A 18 2.03 35.41 15.44
CA GLY A 18 3.05 35.82 14.49
C GLY A 18 2.60 35.50 13.07
N PRO A 19 3.05 36.27 12.06
CA PRO A 19 2.71 36.00 10.67
C PRO A 19 3.13 34.57 10.32
N LYS A 20 2.18 33.79 9.79
CA LYS A 20 2.45 32.41 9.33
C LYS A 20 3.57 32.45 8.30
N LYS A 21 4.45 31.45 8.31
CA LYS A 21 5.47 31.30 7.26
C LYS A 21 4.76 31.33 5.90
N PRO A 22 5.18 32.20 4.96
CA PRO A 22 4.57 32.26 3.65
C PRO A 22 4.71 30.90 2.95
N PRO A 23 3.71 30.49 2.14
CA PRO A 23 3.79 29.24 1.40
C PRO A 23 5.03 29.24 0.50
N LYS A 24 5.68 28.08 0.37
CA LYS A 24 6.84 27.93 -0.52
C LYS A 24 6.41 28.24 -1.95
N LYS A 25 7.03 29.26 -2.57
CA LYS A 25 6.77 29.68 -3.96
C LYS A 25 7.18 28.64 -4.99
N PHE A 26 8.14 27.78 -4.64
CA PHE A 26 8.69 26.75 -5.53
C PHE A 26 8.56 25.37 -4.89
N ARG A 27 8.04 24.41 -5.67
CA ARG A 27 7.98 23.00 -5.30
C ARG A 27 8.98 22.22 -6.13
N ASN A 28 9.81 21.43 -5.48
CA ASN A 28 10.69 20.50 -6.20
C ASN A 28 9.81 19.48 -6.94
N VAL A 29 9.98 19.41 -8.26
CA VAL A 29 9.47 18.29 -9.06
C VAL A 29 10.40 17.11 -8.81
N ASN A 30 9.91 16.11 -8.09
CA ASN A 30 10.67 14.88 -7.86
C ASN A 30 10.54 13.96 -9.07
N VAL A 31 11.68 13.46 -9.56
CA VAL A 31 11.75 12.46 -10.63
C VAL A 31 11.87 11.09 -9.98
N SER A 32 11.03 10.13 -10.38
CA SER A 32 11.05 8.77 -9.82
C SER A 32 12.38 8.07 -10.08
N PHE A 33 12.75 7.10 -9.23
CA PHE A 33 13.98 6.32 -9.43
C PHE A 33 13.97 5.55 -10.75
N LYS A 34 12.83 4.95 -11.14
CA LYS A 34 12.63 4.31 -12.45
C LYS A 34 12.91 5.25 -13.62
N LYS A 35 12.42 6.51 -13.56
CA LYS A 35 12.71 7.51 -14.60
C LYS A 35 14.17 7.95 -14.60
N LYS A 36 14.82 8.07 -13.42
CA LYS A 36 16.25 8.37 -13.34
C LYS A 36 17.09 7.22 -13.92
N GLN A 37 16.73 5.97 -13.65
CA GLN A 37 17.39 4.79 -14.21
C GLN A 37 17.31 4.79 -15.73
N ALA A 38 16.11 4.97 -16.31
CA ALA A 38 15.94 5.03 -17.76
C ALA A 38 16.77 6.13 -18.45
N VAL A 39 16.97 7.27 -17.77
CA VAL A 39 17.82 8.37 -18.24
C VAL A 39 19.29 7.99 -18.19
N ILE A 40 19.72 7.27 -17.15
CA ILE A 40 21.09 6.74 -17.04
C ILE A 40 21.33 5.70 -18.14
N ASP A 41 20.41 4.76 -18.33
CA ASP A 41 20.54 3.71 -19.38
C ASP A 41 20.65 4.33 -20.78
N SER A 42 19.82 5.34 -21.08
CA SER A 42 19.89 6.05 -22.37
C SER A 42 21.15 6.91 -22.52
N PHE A 43 21.74 7.37 -21.41
CA PHE A 43 23.03 8.06 -21.42
C PHE A 43 24.17 7.08 -21.72
N ASP A 44 24.16 5.90 -21.10
CA ASP A 44 25.19 4.88 -21.34
C ASP A 44 25.13 4.36 -22.79
N GLU A 45 23.93 4.30 -23.39
CA GLU A 45 23.71 3.84 -24.77
C GLU A 45 24.07 4.89 -25.85
N MET A 46 23.58 6.13 -25.70
CA MET A 46 23.62 7.15 -26.78
C MET A 46 24.30 8.46 -26.37
N GLY A 47 24.77 8.57 -25.14
CA GLY A 47 25.37 9.78 -24.60
C GLY A 47 24.38 10.88 -24.20
N MET A 48 24.92 11.94 -23.61
CA MET A 48 24.14 13.00 -22.92
C MET A 48 23.14 13.73 -23.82
N ALA A 49 23.54 14.11 -25.04
CA ALA A 49 22.70 14.91 -25.93
C ALA A 49 21.43 14.15 -26.35
N ALA A 50 21.60 12.89 -26.75
CA ALA A 50 20.49 12.01 -27.15
C ALA A 50 19.60 11.65 -25.94
N ALA A 51 20.19 11.35 -24.78
CA ALA A 51 19.45 11.05 -23.55
C ALA A 51 18.57 12.24 -23.10
N LEU A 52 19.11 13.47 -23.18
CA LEU A 52 18.36 14.68 -22.88
C LEU A 52 17.22 14.89 -23.88
N LEU A 53 17.46 14.73 -25.19
CA LEU A 53 16.41 14.86 -26.20
C LEU A 53 15.28 13.83 -26.01
N LYS A 54 15.63 12.57 -25.72
CA LYS A 54 14.67 11.47 -25.51
C LYS A 54 13.80 11.65 -24.27
N HIS A 55 14.37 12.12 -23.16
CA HIS A 55 13.65 12.17 -21.88
C HIS A 55 13.16 13.55 -21.47
N PHE A 56 13.74 14.60 -22.06
CA PHE A 56 13.41 15.99 -21.82
C PHE A 56 13.36 16.72 -23.18
N PRO A 57 12.30 16.55 -23.98
CA PRO A 57 12.24 17.13 -25.33
C PRO A 57 11.99 18.65 -25.39
N HIS A 58 11.61 19.29 -24.27
CA HIS A 58 11.19 20.70 -24.23
C HIS A 58 12.12 21.73 -23.52
N PRO A 59 13.19 21.39 -22.78
CA PRO A 59 14.08 22.41 -22.24
C PRO A 59 14.97 22.97 -23.38
N LEU A 60 15.01 24.29 -23.51
CA LEU A 60 15.93 25.03 -24.38
C LEU A 60 16.68 26.05 -23.49
N GLY A 61 17.99 26.21 -23.68
CA GLY A 61 18.79 27.20 -22.95
C GLY A 61 19.07 26.82 -21.47
N PRO A 62 19.05 27.77 -20.51
CA PRO A 62 19.42 27.53 -19.10
C PRO A 62 18.71 26.34 -18.40
N PRO A 63 17.42 26.04 -18.67
CA PRO A 63 16.75 24.83 -18.18
C PRO A 63 17.40 23.51 -18.60
N LEU A 64 17.97 23.43 -19.80
CA LEU A 64 18.71 22.25 -20.30
C LEU A 64 19.96 22.02 -19.44
N ASP A 65 20.69 23.10 -19.15
CA ASP A 65 21.90 23.04 -18.34
C ASP A 65 21.64 22.60 -16.90
N THR A 66 20.55 23.07 -16.29
CA THR A 66 20.15 22.58 -14.96
C THR A 66 19.79 21.10 -14.97
N THR A 67 19.21 20.60 -16.07
CA THR A 67 18.83 19.19 -16.23
C THR A 67 20.08 18.33 -16.45
N ARG A 68 20.99 18.77 -17.33
CA ARG A 68 22.31 18.15 -17.55
C ARG A 68 23.09 17.99 -16.24
N LYS A 69 23.15 19.04 -15.41
CA LYS A 69 23.79 18.98 -14.08
C LYS A 69 23.13 17.95 -13.16
N LYS A 70 21.79 17.82 -13.19
CA LYS A 70 21.07 16.79 -12.44
C LYS A 70 21.42 15.39 -12.93
N VAL A 71 21.50 15.17 -14.24
CA VAL A 71 21.89 13.88 -14.81
C VAL A 71 23.30 13.49 -14.35
N TYR A 72 24.28 14.39 -14.36
CA TYR A 72 25.60 14.09 -13.78
C TYR A 72 25.56 13.75 -12.30
N THR A 73 24.69 14.43 -11.54
CA THR A 73 24.48 14.09 -10.12
C THR A 73 23.92 12.69 -9.96
N TRP A 74 22.99 12.29 -10.84
CA TRP A 74 22.41 10.94 -10.84
C TRP A 74 23.43 9.89 -11.28
N LEU A 75 24.27 10.16 -12.27
CA LEU A 75 25.35 9.26 -12.70
C LEU A 75 26.33 8.98 -11.55
N LYS A 76 26.64 9.99 -10.72
CA LYS A 76 27.46 9.80 -9.51
C LYS A 76 26.80 8.86 -8.48
N GLN A 77 25.47 8.73 -8.51
CA GLN A 77 24.67 7.90 -7.60
C GLN A 77 24.01 6.71 -8.31
N HIS A 78 24.46 6.33 -9.51
CA HIS A 78 23.75 5.39 -10.38
C HIS A 78 23.49 4.04 -9.71
N ALA A 79 24.47 3.48 -8.98
CA ALA A 79 24.30 2.22 -8.25
C ALA A 79 23.14 2.29 -7.22
N HIS A 80 23.05 3.38 -6.46
CA HIS A 80 21.95 3.59 -5.52
C HIS A 80 20.61 3.79 -6.23
N ILE A 81 20.61 4.51 -7.35
CA ILE A 81 19.40 4.74 -8.15
C ILE A 81 18.88 3.42 -8.73
N LYS A 82 19.78 2.54 -9.21
CA LYS A 82 19.44 1.22 -9.73
C LYS A 82 18.76 0.36 -8.68
N VAL A 83 19.39 0.20 -7.51
CA VAL A 83 18.81 -0.54 -6.38
C VAL A 83 17.45 0.04 -5.98
N LYS A 84 17.32 1.37 -5.91
CA LYS A 84 16.03 2.02 -5.58
C LYS A 84 14.97 1.83 -6.66
N ALA A 85 15.34 1.75 -7.93
CA ALA A 85 14.42 1.46 -9.02
C ALA A 85 13.93 0.01 -8.96
N GLU A 86 14.83 -0.95 -8.71
CA GLU A 86 14.51 -2.37 -8.54
C GLU A 86 13.60 -2.63 -7.34
N ILE A 87 13.87 -1.99 -6.19
CA ILE A 87 12.98 -2.04 -5.02
C ILE A 87 11.59 -1.50 -5.37
N HIS A 88 11.51 -0.40 -6.12
CA HIS A 88 10.22 0.18 -6.50
C HIS A 88 9.44 -0.72 -7.46
N GLU A 89 10.11 -1.44 -8.36
CA GLU A 89 9.47 -2.43 -9.23
C GLU A 89 8.91 -3.60 -8.40
N SER A 90 9.71 -4.10 -7.47
CA SER A 90 9.31 -5.15 -6.53
C SER A 90 8.10 -4.72 -5.69
N GLU A 91 8.09 -3.46 -5.24
CA GLU A 91 6.95 -2.84 -4.55
C GLU A 91 5.65 -2.88 -5.38
N GLU A 92 5.71 -2.60 -6.68
CA GLU A 92 4.54 -2.66 -7.55
C GLU A 92 3.97 -4.08 -7.65
N GLN A 93 4.83 -5.10 -7.73
CA GLN A 93 4.42 -6.50 -7.73
C GLN A 93 3.75 -6.91 -6.42
N ILE A 94 4.32 -6.49 -5.28
CA ILE A 94 3.73 -6.75 -3.96
C ILE A 94 2.39 -6.05 -3.82
N ALA A 95 2.25 -4.84 -4.34
CA ALA A 95 0.97 -4.15 -4.35
C ALA A 95 -0.08 -4.92 -5.15
N VAL A 96 0.25 -5.44 -6.34
CA VAL A 96 -0.65 -6.30 -7.13
C VAL A 96 -1.05 -7.54 -6.34
N TRP A 97 -0.10 -8.20 -5.70
CA TRP A 97 -0.37 -9.35 -4.83
C TRP A 97 -1.33 -9.01 -3.69
N VAL A 98 -1.14 -7.88 -2.99
CA VAL A 98 -2.07 -7.42 -1.93
C VAL A 98 -3.48 -7.23 -2.48
N HIS A 99 -3.63 -6.64 -3.67
CA HIS A 99 -4.95 -6.43 -4.28
C HIS A 99 -5.61 -7.76 -4.66
N SER A 100 -4.84 -8.74 -5.17
CA SER A 100 -5.36 -10.09 -5.45
C SER A 100 -5.86 -10.77 -4.17
N MET A 101 -5.04 -10.81 -3.12
CA MET A 101 -5.42 -11.43 -1.85
C MET A 101 -6.70 -10.80 -1.27
N ARG A 102 -6.84 -9.48 -1.38
CA ARG A 102 -8.07 -8.78 -0.98
C ARG A 102 -9.28 -9.14 -1.83
N LYS A 103 -9.09 -9.31 -3.14
CA LYS A 103 -10.16 -9.75 -4.06
C LYS A 103 -10.66 -11.13 -3.66
N ASP A 104 -9.76 -12.00 -3.21
CA ASP A 104 -10.06 -13.36 -2.78
C ASP A 104 -10.57 -13.43 -1.33
N GLY A 105 -10.76 -12.29 -0.66
CA GLY A 105 -11.24 -12.22 0.72
C GLY A 105 -10.20 -12.63 1.78
N VAL A 106 -8.94 -12.82 1.38
CA VAL A 106 -7.85 -13.24 2.26
C VAL A 106 -7.30 -12.01 3.00
N PRO A 107 -7.24 -12.02 4.34
CA PRO A 107 -6.68 -10.91 5.10
C PRO A 107 -5.17 -10.85 4.91
N VAL A 108 -4.66 -9.67 4.56
CA VAL A 108 -3.23 -9.40 4.43
C VAL A 108 -2.75 -8.62 5.64
N THR A 109 -1.80 -9.17 6.38
CA THR A 109 -1.23 -8.53 7.57
C THR A 109 0.05 -7.73 7.23
N PRO A 110 0.44 -6.76 8.07
CA PRO A 110 1.73 -6.07 7.94
C PRO A 110 2.93 -7.03 7.79
N GLN A 111 2.97 -8.09 8.60
CA GLN A 111 4.05 -9.08 8.59
C GLN A 111 4.10 -9.86 7.29
N MET A 112 2.95 -10.25 6.73
CA MET A 112 2.90 -10.92 5.43
C MET A 112 3.50 -10.06 4.33
N ILE A 113 3.19 -8.76 4.32
CA ILE A 113 3.80 -7.82 3.35
C ILE A 113 5.32 -7.79 3.54
N GLN A 114 5.82 -7.69 4.77
CA GLN A 114 7.26 -7.66 5.03
C GLN A 114 7.96 -8.93 4.54
N ILE A 115 7.40 -10.10 4.84
CA ILE A 115 7.95 -11.40 4.42
C ILE A 115 7.97 -11.49 2.88
N MET A 116 6.85 -11.19 2.22
CA MET A 116 6.77 -11.21 0.76
C MET A 116 7.75 -10.23 0.12
N THR A 117 7.92 -9.04 0.72
CA THR A 117 8.86 -8.03 0.21
C THR A 117 10.30 -8.49 0.34
N LEU A 118 10.68 -9.08 1.48
CA LEU A 118 12.03 -9.60 1.68
C LEU A 118 12.31 -10.77 0.74
N GLY A 119 11.36 -11.70 0.57
CA GLY A 119 11.49 -12.78 -0.41
C GLY A 119 11.70 -12.26 -1.84
N THR A 120 10.86 -11.30 -2.26
CA THR A 120 11.01 -10.68 -3.60
C THR A 120 12.35 -9.96 -3.76
N ALA A 121 12.85 -9.30 -2.70
CA ALA A 121 14.16 -8.64 -2.75
C ALA A 121 15.29 -9.66 -2.95
N ILE A 122 15.23 -10.82 -2.27
CA ILE A 122 16.17 -11.92 -2.44
C ILE A 122 16.11 -12.48 -3.87
N ASP A 123 14.91 -12.67 -4.42
CA ASP A 123 14.71 -13.20 -5.78
C ASP A 123 15.30 -12.29 -6.86
N VAL A 124 15.28 -10.96 -6.63
CA VAL A 124 15.91 -9.96 -7.52
C VAL A 124 17.43 -9.83 -7.28
N GLY A 125 17.97 -10.56 -6.29
CA GLY A 125 19.40 -10.57 -5.97
C GLY A 125 19.85 -9.35 -5.16
N LEU A 126 18.93 -8.69 -4.44
CA LEU A 126 19.29 -7.64 -3.50
C LEU A 126 19.86 -8.26 -2.23
N ASP A 127 21.01 -7.74 -1.80
CA ASP A 127 21.62 -8.12 -0.53
C ASP A 127 20.71 -7.75 0.66
N GLU A 128 20.70 -8.58 1.70
CA GLU A 128 19.88 -8.37 2.91
C GLU A 128 20.21 -7.04 3.61
N CYS A 129 21.46 -6.55 3.51
CA CYS A 129 21.84 -5.26 4.08
C CYS A 129 21.37 -4.08 3.22
N ALA A 130 21.09 -4.30 1.93
CA ALA A 130 20.69 -3.25 0.99
C ALA A 130 19.21 -2.86 1.13
N PHE A 131 18.36 -3.78 1.58
CA PHE A 131 16.94 -3.54 1.76
C PHE A 131 16.35 -4.17 3.02
N VAL A 132 15.84 -3.32 3.90
CA VAL A 132 15.08 -3.74 5.08
C VAL A 132 13.63 -3.32 4.90
N ALA A 133 12.70 -4.28 4.96
CA ALA A 133 11.26 -4.05 5.00
C ALA A 133 10.81 -3.46 6.36
N SER A 134 11.48 -2.40 6.80
CA SER A 134 11.28 -1.72 8.08
C SER A 134 9.87 -1.14 8.22
N TRP A 135 9.49 -0.80 9.45
CA TRP A 135 8.16 -0.25 9.71
C TRP A 135 7.92 1.08 8.97
N SER A 136 8.93 1.95 8.92
CA SER A 136 8.85 3.23 8.18
C SER A 136 8.71 3.02 6.68
N TRP A 137 9.39 2.01 6.12
CA TRP A 137 9.22 1.61 4.72
C TRP A 137 7.79 1.14 4.47
N LEU A 138 7.24 0.27 5.32
CA LEU A 138 5.89 -0.28 5.17
C LEU A 138 4.81 0.81 5.29
N GLU A 139 4.97 1.77 6.19
CA GLU A 139 4.09 2.95 6.26
C GLU A 139 4.20 3.84 5.00
N GLY A 140 5.40 3.93 4.43
CA GLY A 140 5.63 4.53 3.13
C GLY A 140 4.89 3.79 2.01
N PHE A 141 5.03 2.47 1.97
CA PHE A 141 4.43 1.57 0.98
C PHE A 141 2.91 1.71 0.98
N LYS A 142 2.27 1.61 2.15
CA LYS A 142 0.82 1.81 2.28
C LYS A 142 0.37 3.15 1.71
N ARG A 143 1.11 4.23 1.99
CA ARG A 143 0.79 5.57 1.50
C ARG A 143 0.97 5.67 -0.01
N ARG A 144 2.02 5.08 -0.58
CA ARG A 144 2.29 5.06 -2.03
C ARG A 144 1.18 4.33 -2.79
N PHE A 145 0.77 3.16 -2.30
CA PHE A 145 -0.22 2.30 -2.94
C PHE A 145 -1.65 2.47 -2.42
N ARG A 146 -1.90 3.51 -1.59
CA ARG A 146 -3.21 3.84 -1.01
C ARG A 146 -3.88 2.67 -0.29
N LEU A 147 -3.08 1.87 0.41
CA LEU A 147 -3.56 0.75 1.22
C LEU A 147 -4.05 1.30 2.56
N SER A 148 -5.33 1.10 2.85
CA SER A 148 -6.00 1.53 4.07
C SER A 148 -6.41 0.32 4.88
N LEU A 149 -6.22 0.34 6.20
CA LEU A 149 -6.82 -0.67 7.09
C LEU A 149 -8.31 -0.82 6.80
N ARG A 150 -8.74 -2.03 6.48
CA ARG A 150 -10.15 -2.39 6.28
C ARG A 150 -10.54 -3.45 7.29
N ALA A 151 -11.70 -3.28 7.88
CA ALA A 151 -12.36 -4.38 8.55
C ALA A 151 -12.97 -5.30 7.48
N ARG A 152 -12.96 -6.61 7.72
CA ARG A 152 -13.71 -7.54 6.88
C ARG A 152 -15.18 -7.14 6.95
N THR A 153 -15.74 -6.67 5.84
CA THR A 153 -17.19 -6.55 5.72
C THR A 153 -17.68 -7.99 5.65
N ARG A 154 -18.43 -8.45 6.65
CA ARG A 154 -19.12 -9.74 6.59
C ARG A 154 -20.07 -9.64 5.39
N GLN A 155 -19.62 -10.11 4.24
CA GLN A 155 -20.48 -10.43 3.10
C GLN A 155 -21.26 -11.66 3.54
N GLY A 156 -22.34 -11.42 4.28
CA GLY A 156 -23.37 -12.41 4.61
C GLY A 156 -24.49 -12.42 3.58
N GLN A 157 -24.28 -11.80 2.41
CA GLN A 157 -25.25 -11.78 1.32
C GLN A 157 -24.47 -12.03 0.03
N ASP A 158 -24.47 -13.31 -0.34
CA ASP A 158 -24.19 -13.71 -1.71
C ASP A 158 -25.21 -13.04 -2.64
N THR A 159 -24.85 -12.96 -3.91
CA THR A 159 -25.49 -12.10 -4.91
C THR A 159 -26.90 -12.62 -5.24
N GLN A 160 -27.89 -11.84 -4.81
CA GLN A 160 -29.32 -12.10 -4.94
C GLN A 160 -29.77 -12.02 -6.41
N GLY A 161 -29.84 -13.17 -7.05
CA GLY A 161 -30.53 -13.39 -8.33
C GLY A 161 -31.48 -14.60 -8.33
N ASP A 162 -31.24 -15.57 -7.44
CA ASP A 162 -31.99 -16.84 -7.35
C ASP A 162 -32.70 -17.02 -5.98
N ASP A 163 -32.56 -16.05 -5.08
CA ASP A 163 -33.01 -16.19 -3.68
C ASP A 163 -34.53 -16.14 -3.54
N ASP A 164 -35.23 -15.35 -4.36
CA ASP A 164 -36.68 -15.17 -4.21
C ASP A 164 -37.45 -16.46 -4.58
N ALA A 165 -36.99 -17.18 -5.60
CA ALA A 165 -37.58 -18.45 -6.02
C ALA A 165 -37.26 -19.57 -5.00
N ALA A 166 -36.03 -19.62 -4.49
CA ALA A 166 -35.63 -20.55 -3.45
C ALA A 166 -36.38 -20.29 -2.13
N LEU A 167 -36.58 -19.01 -1.77
CA LEU A 167 -37.32 -18.59 -0.59
C LEU A 167 -38.82 -18.93 -0.71
N ALA A 168 -39.42 -18.70 -1.88
CA ALA A 168 -40.81 -19.09 -2.16
C ALA A 168 -41.00 -20.61 -2.05
N THR A 169 -40.06 -21.39 -2.59
CA THR A 169 -40.10 -22.86 -2.51
C THR A 169 -39.95 -23.36 -1.07
N PHE A 170 -39.01 -22.78 -0.31
CA PHE A 170 -38.77 -23.14 1.08
C PHE A 170 -39.96 -22.78 1.98
N SER A 171 -40.47 -21.56 1.87
CA SER A 171 -41.63 -21.09 2.65
C SER A 171 -42.89 -21.92 2.39
N ALA A 172 -43.16 -22.29 1.13
CA ALA A 172 -44.27 -23.16 0.77
C ALA A 172 -44.14 -24.55 1.43
N ARG A 173 -42.92 -25.11 1.43
CA ARG A 173 -42.64 -26.40 2.08
C ARG A 173 -42.83 -26.34 3.59
N VAL A 174 -42.34 -25.29 4.25
CA VAL A 174 -42.52 -25.09 5.71
C VAL A 174 -44.01 -24.99 6.04
N ALA A 175 -44.78 -24.19 5.29
CA ALA A 175 -46.21 -24.04 5.50
C ALA A 175 -46.98 -25.36 5.34
N GLN A 176 -46.55 -26.24 4.45
CA GLN A 176 -47.16 -27.55 4.28
C GLN A 176 -46.88 -28.48 5.48
N VAL A 177 -45.63 -28.53 5.94
CA VAL A 177 -45.25 -29.32 7.13
C VAL A 177 -46.03 -28.86 8.36
N VAL A 178 -46.24 -27.55 8.52
CA VAL A 178 -47.02 -26.98 9.63
C VAL A 178 -48.46 -27.46 9.62
N ARG A 179 -49.11 -27.47 8.44
CA ARG A 179 -50.49 -27.94 8.30
C ARG A 179 -50.62 -29.44 8.50
N ASP A 180 -49.71 -30.22 7.92
CA ASP A 180 -49.80 -31.69 7.93
C ASP A 180 -49.54 -32.26 9.34
N ASN A 181 -48.84 -31.52 10.21
CA ASN A 181 -48.44 -31.97 11.54
C ASN A 181 -49.06 -31.16 12.69
N ASP A 182 -50.02 -30.27 12.41
CA ASP A 182 -50.71 -29.43 13.40
C ASP A 182 -49.73 -28.66 14.32
N ILE A 183 -48.73 -28.01 13.72
CA ILE A 183 -47.67 -27.31 14.45
C ILE A 183 -48.15 -25.91 14.85
N ASP A 184 -48.43 -25.70 16.12
CA ASP A 184 -48.95 -24.43 16.65
C ASP A 184 -47.84 -23.41 17.00
N VAL A 185 -46.60 -23.89 17.25
CA VAL A 185 -45.46 -23.05 17.64
C VAL A 185 -44.20 -23.46 16.90
N ILE A 186 -43.57 -22.50 16.22
CA ILE A 186 -42.29 -22.67 15.52
C ILE A 186 -41.25 -21.82 16.25
N TYR A 187 -40.22 -22.47 16.78
CA TYR A 187 -39.08 -21.78 17.39
C TYR A 187 -37.99 -21.52 16.36
N ASN A 188 -37.36 -20.36 16.44
CA ASN A 188 -36.14 -20.11 15.70
C ASN A 188 -35.05 -21.02 16.27
N SER A 189 -34.56 -21.97 15.46
CA SER A 189 -33.39 -22.77 15.78
C SER A 189 -32.18 -22.18 15.07
N ASP A 190 -31.99 -20.86 15.17
CA ASP A 190 -30.74 -20.27 14.74
C ASP A 190 -29.67 -20.69 15.72
N GLN A 191 -28.86 -21.68 15.32
CA GLN A 191 -27.60 -21.89 15.98
C GLN A 191 -26.81 -20.60 15.76
N THR A 192 -26.78 -19.72 16.75
CA THR A 192 -25.94 -18.53 16.72
C THR A 192 -24.51 -19.07 16.72
N GLY A 193 -23.94 -19.24 15.53
CA GLY A 193 -22.63 -19.84 15.37
C GLY A 193 -21.64 -19.05 16.21
N VAL A 194 -21.13 -19.68 17.28
CA VAL A 194 -19.98 -19.15 18.02
C VAL A 194 -18.86 -19.05 16.99
N ASN A 195 -18.61 -17.83 16.54
CA ASN A 195 -17.73 -17.59 15.41
C ASN A 195 -16.29 -17.71 15.91
N TYR A 196 -15.72 -18.91 15.89
CA TYR A 196 -14.30 -19.18 16.15
C TYR A 196 -13.43 -18.74 14.96
N GLU A 197 -13.67 -17.55 14.41
CA GLU A 197 -12.77 -16.99 13.39
C GLU A 197 -11.46 -16.59 14.08
N TYR A 198 -10.45 -17.46 13.98
CA TYR A 198 -9.06 -17.16 14.33
C TYR A 198 -8.38 -16.22 13.32
N LEU A 199 -9.13 -15.68 12.36
CA LEU A 199 -8.63 -14.76 11.35
C LEU A 199 -8.68 -13.32 11.85
N PRO A 200 -7.65 -12.50 11.55
CA PRO A 200 -7.64 -11.10 11.93
C PRO A 200 -8.88 -10.35 11.41
N THR A 201 -9.59 -9.67 12.31
CA THR A 201 -10.79 -8.87 11.97
C THR A 201 -10.47 -7.67 11.07
N LYS A 202 -9.20 -7.25 11.05
CA LYS A 202 -8.69 -6.13 10.27
C LYS A 202 -7.61 -6.63 9.32
N THR A 203 -7.78 -6.33 8.04
CA THR A 203 -6.76 -6.50 7.01
C THR A 203 -6.19 -5.14 6.64
N LEU A 204 -4.93 -5.10 6.22
CA LEU A 204 -4.41 -3.93 5.54
C LEU A 204 -5.08 -3.74 4.21
#